data_AF-D9USR3-F1
#
_entry.id   AF-D9USR3-F1
#
_cell.length_a   1.000
_cell.length_b   1.000
_cell.length_c   1.000
_cell.angle_alpha   90.00
_cell.angle_beta   90.00
_cell.angle_gamma   90.00
#
_symmetry.space_group_name_H-M   'P 1'
#
loop_
_entity.id
_entity.type
_entity.pdbx_description
1 polymer ?
#
loop_
_entity_poly.entity_id
_entity_poly.type
_entity_poly.pdbx_seq_one_letter_code
_entity_poly.pdbx_strand_id
1 'polypeptide(L)'
;MPCPARTRFPRVRATVRLPQGLPQMTFVDPSTSPAVPSPGLLVQSATAEQLRRRPRVVETPGFVAGFQADDPNPYLNHATPLPGAEPSTADVAALVEAFRTRELTPRLEFVPAAAPAVAPALLAAGFTVEAEHDFLVCTPETYTPTENRLVTQSPVGEEEFAALDAALSASFGGPGTASPEGVARLRRTCEGGGAVRYVRAADGSCAGGASCTAPALGTAELSGVGTRPTAHAAGASPPPS
;
A
#
# COMPACT_ATOMS: atom_id res chain seq x y z
N MET A 1 30.16 10.63 39.59
CA MET A 1 30.04 11.24 38.25
C MET A 1 31.02 10.54 37.32
N PRO A 2 30.72 10.24 36.04
CA PRO A 2 29.69 10.84 35.18
C PRO A 2 28.70 9.82 34.55
N CYS A 3 27.61 10.42 34.05
CA CYS A 3 26.49 9.87 33.28
C CYS A 3 26.86 9.72 31.79
N PRO A 4 26.46 8.65 31.07
CA PRO A 4 26.64 8.61 29.63
C PRO A 4 25.57 9.42 28.90
N ALA A 5 26.08 10.40 28.14
CA ALA A 5 25.51 11.23 27.10
C ALA A 5 24.12 10.85 26.56
N ARG A 6 23.18 11.77 26.72
CA ARG A 6 21.99 11.91 25.87
C ARG A 6 22.42 12.37 24.47
N THR A 7 22.31 11.49 23.48
CA THR A 7 22.43 11.89 22.08
C THR A 7 21.18 12.67 21.68
N ARG A 8 21.34 13.97 21.39
CA ARG A 8 20.29 14.81 20.81
C ARG A 8 20.18 14.48 19.32
N PHE A 9 19.01 14.02 18.90
CA PHE A 9 18.64 13.99 17.49
C PHE A 9 17.93 15.31 17.11
N PRO A 10 18.06 15.79 15.87
CA PRO A 10 17.56 17.10 15.48
C PRO A 10 16.02 17.14 15.56
N ARG A 11 15.49 18.15 16.26
CA ARG A 11 14.08 18.55 16.15
C ARG A 11 13.91 19.30 14.84
N VAL A 12 13.33 18.67 13.82
CA VAL A 12 12.83 19.40 12.65
C VAL A 12 11.47 19.97 13.02
N ARG A 13 11.40 21.30 13.12
CA ARG A 13 10.15 22.04 13.28
C ARG A 13 9.84 22.66 11.93
N ALA A 14 8.92 22.08 11.17
CA ALA A 14 8.40 22.71 9.96
C ALA A 14 7.19 23.57 10.34
N THR A 15 7.36 24.89 10.28
CA THR A 15 6.25 25.85 10.38
C THR A 15 5.75 26.10 8.96
N VAL A 16 4.53 25.67 8.64
CA VAL A 16 3.90 26.03 7.37
C VAL A 16 3.44 27.48 7.45
N ARG A 17 4.14 28.37 6.72
CA ARG A 17 3.60 29.68 6.33
C ARG A 17 2.79 29.47 5.06
N LEU A 18 1.48 29.64 5.13
CA LEU A 18 0.61 29.67 3.95
C LEU A 18 0.91 30.95 3.15
N PRO A 19 1.10 30.89 1.81
CA PRO A 19 1.18 32.08 0.99
C PRO A 19 -0.20 32.75 0.93
N GLN A 20 -0.25 34.04 1.25
CA GLN A 20 -1.44 34.86 1.07
C GLN A 20 -1.53 35.28 -0.40
N GLY A 21 -2.68 35.04 -1.04
CA GLY A 21 -3.00 35.68 -2.33
C GLY A 21 -3.52 34.81 -3.48
N LEU A 22 -4.16 33.65 -3.24
CA LEU A 22 -4.93 32.95 -4.27
C LEU A 22 -6.44 33.11 -3.99
N PRO A 23 -7.28 33.28 -5.03
CA PRO A 23 -8.73 33.44 -4.86
C PRO A 23 -9.31 32.21 -4.18
N GLN A 24 -10.22 32.46 -3.24
CA GLN A 24 -10.90 31.45 -2.43
C GLN A 24 -11.65 30.47 -3.35
N MET A 25 -11.03 29.34 -3.68
CA MET A 25 -11.78 28.14 -4.04
C MET A 25 -12.46 27.69 -2.77
N THR A 26 -13.77 27.91 -2.69
CA THR A 26 -14.63 27.25 -1.72
C THR A 26 -14.42 25.75 -1.87
N PHE A 27 -13.69 25.15 -0.93
CA PHE A 27 -13.77 23.74 -0.66
C PHE A 27 -15.21 23.47 -0.23
N VAL A 28 -15.98 22.86 -1.12
CA VAL A 28 -17.23 22.22 -0.74
C VAL A 28 -16.82 21.04 0.13
N ASP A 29 -17.04 21.14 1.43
CA ASP A 29 -16.93 20.01 2.34
C ASP A 29 -17.95 18.94 1.91
N PRO A 30 -17.53 17.76 1.43
CA PRO A 30 -18.48 16.73 1.02
C PRO A 30 -19.17 16.04 2.21
N SER A 31 -18.96 16.49 3.47
CA SER A 31 -19.52 15.81 4.65
C SER A 31 -21.03 15.95 4.90
N THR A 32 -21.83 16.53 3.98
CA THR A 32 -23.29 16.72 4.21
C THR A 32 -24.22 15.83 3.40
N SER A 33 -23.76 14.73 2.79
CA SER A 33 -24.66 13.74 2.17
C SER A 33 -24.49 12.34 2.77
N PRO A 34 -25.51 11.76 3.44
CA PRO A 34 -25.39 10.50 4.19
C PRO A 34 -25.39 9.22 3.32
N ALA A 35 -25.09 9.30 2.02
CA ALA A 35 -25.23 8.16 1.10
C ALA A 35 -23.92 7.63 0.50
N VAL A 36 -22.78 8.33 0.66
CA VAL A 36 -21.48 7.85 0.16
C VAL A 36 -20.43 7.99 1.25
N PRO A 37 -19.83 6.90 1.73
CA PRO A 37 -18.75 6.97 2.71
C PRO A 37 -17.57 7.75 2.14
N SER A 38 -16.86 8.50 3.00
CA SER A 38 -15.68 9.25 2.56
C SER A 38 -14.65 8.32 1.91
N PRO A 39 -13.85 8.78 0.93
CA PRO A 39 -12.84 7.94 0.28
C PRO A 39 -11.92 7.24 1.28
N GLY A 40 -11.52 7.93 2.36
CA GLY A 40 -10.70 7.34 3.42
C GLY A 40 -11.39 6.21 4.17
N LEU A 41 -12.69 6.33 4.45
CA LEU A 41 -13.47 5.28 5.10
C LEU A 41 -13.64 4.05 4.19
N LEU A 42 -13.85 4.27 2.89
CA LEU A 42 -13.90 3.21 1.89
C LEU A 42 -12.58 2.47 1.77
N VAL A 43 -11.47 3.21 1.63
CA VAL A 43 -10.13 2.64 1.57
C VAL A 43 -9.86 1.80 2.83
N GLN A 44 -10.07 2.36 4.02
CA GLN A 44 -9.89 1.65 5.29
C GLN A 44 -10.68 0.33 5.35
N SER A 45 -11.95 0.37 4.93
CA SER A 45 -12.83 -0.80 4.95
C SER A 45 -12.41 -1.85 3.92
N ALA A 46 -12.04 -1.41 2.71
CA ALA A 46 -11.58 -2.29 1.65
C ALA A 46 -10.25 -2.96 2.02
N THR A 47 -9.31 -2.24 2.65
CA THR A 47 -8.06 -2.81 3.18
C THR A 47 -8.36 -3.91 4.20
N ALA A 48 -9.28 -3.69 5.13
CA ALA A 48 -9.66 -4.73 6.11
C ALA A 48 -10.20 -5.99 5.42
N GLU A 49 -11.08 -5.85 4.43
CA GLU A 49 -11.60 -6.96 3.62
C GLU A 49 -10.52 -7.68 2.81
N GLN A 50 -9.52 -6.96 2.30
CA GLN A 50 -8.39 -7.56 1.59
C GLN A 50 -7.48 -8.35 2.54
N LEU A 51 -7.22 -7.83 3.75
CA LEU A 51 -6.45 -8.54 4.77
C LEU A 51 -7.10 -9.86 5.18
N ARG A 52 -8.44 -9.91 5.27
CA ARG A 52 -9.22 -11.13 5.56
C ARG A 52 -9.03 -12.24 4.52
N ARG A 53 -8.55 -11.92 3.32
CA ARG A 53 -8.29 -12.89 2.25
C ARG A 53 -6.85 -13.42 2.25
N ARG A 54 -5.99 -12.94 3.16
CA ARG A 54 -4.60 -13.42 3.25
C ARG A 54 -4.53 -14.85 3.80
N PRO A 55 -3.45 -15.61 3.51
CA PRO A 55 -3.32 -17.00 3.95
C PRO A 55 -3.45 -17.22 5.46
N ARG A 56 -3.08 -16.22 6.27
CA ARG A 56 -3.25 -16.23 7.72
C ARG A 56 -3.85 -14.90 8.15
N VAL A 57 -4.89 -14.96 8.97
CA VAL A 57 -5.60 -13.78 9.47
C VAL A 57 -5.73 -13.90 10.99
N VAL A 58 -5.56 -12.78 11.68
CA VAL A 58 -5.90 -12.63 13.09
C VAL A 58 -6.83 -11.43 13.21
N GLU A 59 -8.00 -11.63 13.81
CA GLU A 59 -8.90 -10.54 14.19
C GLU A 59 -8.85 -10.36 15.70
N THR A 60 -8.61 -9.13 16.14
CA THR A 60 -8.78 -8.71 17.53
C THR A 60 -9.88 -7.65 17.57
N PRO A 61 -10.45 -7.32 18.74
CA PRO A 61 -11.37 -6.20 18.82
C PRO A 61 -10.70 -4.93 18.29
N GLY A 62 -11.25 -4.40 17.19
CA GLY A 62 -10.77 -3.19 16.53
C GLY A 62 -9.69 -3.37 15.46
N PHE A 63 -9.14 -4.57 15.20
CA PHE A 63 -8.10 -4.76 14.17
C PHE A 63 -8.28 -6.04 13.36
N VAL A 64 -7.85 -5.97 12.09
CA VAL A 64 -7.61 -7.13 11.22
C VAL A 64 -6.13 -7.14 10.87
N ALA A 65 -5.43 -8.23 11.18
CA ALA A 65 -4.05 -8.45 10.79
C ALA A 65 -3.97 -9.59 9.78
N GLY A 66 -3.35 -9.33 8.63
CA GLY A 66 -3.19 -10.33 7.57
C GLY A 66 -1.72 -10.61 7.29
N PHE A 67 -1.35 -11.89 7.23
CA PHE A 67 0.03 -12.36 7.12
C PHE A 67 0.25 -13.24 5.88
N GLN A 68 1.41 -13.11 5.26
CA GLN A 68 1.94 -14.07 4.29
C GLN A 68 2.72 -15.14 5.06
N ALA A 69 2.43 -16.42 4.79
CA ALA A 69 3.00 -17.52 5.56
C ALA A 69 4.53 -17.67 5.42
N ASP A 70 5.06 -17.33 4.24
CA ASP A 70 6.43 -17.67 3.82
C ASP A 70 7.24 -16.44 3.36
N ASP A 71 6.78 -15.23 3.69
CA ASP A 71 7.45 -13.99 3.28
C ASP A 71 7.48 -13.01 4.47
N PRO A 72 8.64 -12.77 5.10
CA PRO A 72 8.75 -11.91 6.28
C PRO A 72 8.73 -10.42 5.93
N ASN A 73 8.56 -10.05 4.65
CA ASN A 73 8.53 -8.66 4.22
C ASN A 73 7.49 -7.86 5.04
N PRO A 74 7.89 -6.77 5.74
CA PRO A 74 6.99 -6.01 6.61
C PRO A 74 5.83 -5.37 5.85
N TYR A 75 5.98 -5.06 4.56
CA TYR A 75 4.89 -4.49 3.75
C TYR A 75 3.78 -5.51 3.44
N LEU A 76 4.10 -6.80 3.49
CA LEU A 76 3.15 -7.89 3.24
C LEU A 76 2.49 -8.43 4.51
N ASN A 77 2.96 -7.99 5.68
CA ASN A 77 2.50 -8.45 6.98
C ASN A 77 2.18 -7.23 7.84
N HIS A 78 0.93 -6.80 7.80
CA HIS A 78 0.48 -5.61 8.50
C HIS A 78 -0.97 -5.78 8.95
N ALA A 79 -1.39 -4.91 9.86
CA ALA A 79 -2.75 -4.82 10.33
C ALA A 79 -3.39 -3.49 9.95
N THR A 80 -4.70 -3.46 10.03
CA THR A 80 -5.49 -2.26 9.83
C THR A 80 -6.62 -2.24 10.85
N PRO A 81 -6.96 -1.08 11.45
CA PRO A 81 -8.08 -0.99 12.34
C PRO A 81 -9.41 -1.12 11.58
N LEU A 82 -10.46 -1.55 12.29
CA LEU A 82 -11.81 -1.40 11.80
C LEU A 82 -12.24 0.07 11.90
N PRO A 83 -13.07 0.58 10.98
CA PRO A 83 -13.61 1.93 11.11
C PRO A 83 -14.30 2.17 12.46
N GLY A 84 -14.02 3.33 13.06
CA GLY A 84 -14.55 3.70 14.37
C GLY A 84 -14.00 2.89 15.54
N ALA A 85 -12.96 2.08 15.35
CA ALA A 85 -12.39 1.29 16.44
C ALA A 85 -11.87 2.18 17.58
N GLU A 86 -12.20 1.77 18.81
CA GLU A 86 -11.71 2.34 20.07
C GLU A 86 -10.96 1.25 20.84
N PRO A 87 -9.73 0.90 20.44
CA PRO A 87 -9.02 -0.23 21.02
C PRO A 87 -8.58 0.05 22.45
N SER A 88 -8.76 -0.94 23.33
CA SER A 88 -8.19 -0.93 24.67
C SER A 88 -6.70 -1.27 24.65
N THR A 89 -6.01 -1.05 25.78
CA THR A 89 -4.62 -1.51 25.96
C THR A 89 -4.48 -3.02 25.75
N ALA A 90 -5.49 -3.81 26.13
CA ALA A 90 -5.48 -5.26 25.95
C ALA A 90 -5.58 -5.65 24.47
N ASP A 91 -6.37 -4.91 23.67
CA ASP A 91 -6.51 -5.15 22.23
C ASP A 91 -5.20 -4.86 21.49
N VAL A 92 -4.53 -3.74 21.84
CA VAL A 92 -3.21 -3.41 21.27
C VAL A 92 -2.16 -4.45 21.69
N ALA A 93 -2.19 -4.94 22.93
CA ALA A 93 -1.29 -6.01 23.37
C ALA A 93 -1.52 -7.32 22.62
N ALA A 94 -2.79 -7.70 22.38
CA ALA A 94 -3.15 -8.88 21.61
C ALA A 94 -2.67 -8.76 20.15
N LEU A 95 -2.80 -7.58 19.55
CA LEU A 95 -2.24 -7.30 18.22
C LEU A 95 -0.72 -7.48 18.20
N VAL A 96 -0.01 -6.89 19.16
CA VAL A 96 1.46 -7.01 19.26
C VAL A 96 1.89 -8.48 19.40
N GLU A 97 1.18 -9.26 20.22
CA GLU A 97 1.47 -10.68 20.39
C GLU A 97 1.23 -11.50 19.10
N ALA A 98 0.20 -11.15 18.32
CA ALA A 98 -0.08 -11.79 17.05
C ALA A 98 1.10 -11.68 16.07
N PHE A 99 1.81 -10.55 16.05
CA PHE A 99 3.02 -10.36 15.26
C PHE A 99 4.25 -11.04 15.88
N ARG A 100 4.45 -10.89 17.21
CA ARG A 100 5.64 -11.41 17.89
C ARG A 100 5.72 -12.93 17.88
N THR A 101 4.60 -13.63 18.03
CA THR A 101 4.52 -15.10 17.90
C THR A 101 4.95 -15.62 16.52
N ARG A 102 5.05 -14.73 15.53
CA ARG A 102 5.49 -15.01 14.17
C ARG A 102 6.86 -14.40 13.86
N GLU A 103 7.55 -13.87 14.87
CA GLU A 103 8.85 -13.18 14.72
C GLU A 103 8.79 -11.95 13.82
N LEU A 104 7.61 -11.31 13.73
CA LEU A 104 7.39 -10.12 12.92
C LEU A 104 7.34 -8.86 13.80
N THR A 105 7.73 -7.73 13.20
CA THR A 105 7.55 -6.41 13.83
C THR A 105 6.09 -5.97 13.65
N PRO A 106 5.37 -5.61 14.73
CA PRO A 106 4.01 -5.09 14.63
C PRO A 106 3.95 -3.84 13.75
N ARG A 107 3.14 -3.89 12.68
CA ARG A 107 2.96 -2.80 11.72
C ARG A 107 1.49 -2.59 11.42
N LEU A 108 1.09 -1.32 11.29
CA LEU A 108 -0.25 -0.94 10.85
C LEU A 108 -0.19 0.08 9.72
N GLU A 109 -1.17 -0.01 8.84
CA GLU A 109 -1.45 0.98 7.80
C GLU A 109 -2.93 1.38 7.92
N PHE A 110 -3.21 2.68 8.10
CA PHE A 110 -4.58 3.13 8.31
C PHE A 110 -4.78 4.62 8.03
N VAL A 111 -6.04 4.98 7.78
CA VAL A 111 -6.50 6.36 7.66
C VAL A 111 -6.89 6.86 9.05
N PRO A 112 -6.18 7.83 9.65
CA PRO A 112 -6.45 8.28 11.02
C PRO A 112 -7.89 8.76 11.24
N ALA A 113 -8.46 9.45 10.24
CA ALA A 113 -9.83 9.94 10.31
C ALA A 113 -10.89 8.81 10.34
N ALA A 114 -10.56 7.62 9.84
CA ALA A 114 -11.48 6.48 9.84
C ALA A 114 -11.54 5.77 11.21
N ALA A 115 -10.52 5.91 12.06
CA ALA A 115 -10.51 5.37 13.42
C ALA A 115 -9.70 6.28 14.38
N PRO A 116 -10.24 7.43 14.78
CA PRO A 116 -9.47 8.48 15.48
C PRO A 116 -8.88 8.07 16.83
N ALA A 117 -9.50 7.11 17.53
CA ALA A 117 -9.02 6.62 18.83
C ALA A 117 -7.81 5.68 18.72
N VAL A 118 -7.50 5.16 17.53
CA VAL A 118 -6.44 4.17 17.33
C VAL A 118 -5.05 4.79 17.49
N ALA A 119 -4.79 5.93 16.86
CA ALA A 119 -3.45 6.54 16.89
C ALA A 119 -2.98 6.87 18.33
N PRO A 120 -3.80 7.50 19.20
CA PRO A 120 -3.43 7.70 20.60
C PRO A 120 -3.16 6.39 21.37
N ALA A 121 -3.97 5.36 21.16
CA ALA A 121 -3.79 4.06 21.81
C ALA A 121 -2.47 3.37 21.39
N LEU A 122 -2.14 3.42 20.09
CA LEU A 122 -0.88 2.88 19.57
C LEU A 122 0.33 3.64 20.11
N LEU A 123 0.29 4.99 20.14
CA LEU A 123 1.35 5.81 20.69
C LEU A 123 1.59 5.52 22.18
N ALA A 124 0.53 5.33 22.96
CA ALA A 124 0.62 4.95 24.37
C ALA A 124 1.28 3.57 24.57
N ALA A 125 1.11 2.65 23.60
CA ALA A 125 1.74 1.35 23.58
C ALA A 125 3.18 1.34 23.01
N GLY A 126 3.71 2.51 22.62
CA GLY A 126 5.09 2.67 22.14
C GLY A 126 5.27 2.52 20.62
N PHE A 127 4.19 2.49 19.85
CA PHE A 127 4.30 2.62 18.39
C PHE A 127 4.78 4.03 18.02
N THR A 128 5.41 4.13 16.85
CA THR A 128 5.82 5.40 16.24
C THR A 128 5.28 5.47 14.81
N VAL A 129 5.01 6.68 14.34
CA VAL A 129 4.71 6.89 12.92
C VAL A 129 6.00 6.65 12.12
N GLU A 130 5.97 5.65 11.25
CA GLU A 130 7.09 5.35 10.37
C GLU A 130 7.07 6.22 9.11
N ALA A 131 5.90 6.37 8.51
CA ALA A 131 5.68 7.16 7.31
C ALA A 131 4.23 7.66 7.24
N GLU A 132 4.05 8.79 6.55
CA GLU A 132 2.75 9.30 6.12
C GLU A 132 2.73 9.27 4.59
N HIS A 133 1.65 8.75 4.02
CA HIS A 133 1.47 8.60 2.59
C HIS A 133 0.13 9.19 2.16
N ASP A 134 0.13 9.84 1.00
CA ASP A 134 -1.10 10.28 0.36
C ASP A 134 -1.74 9.11 -0.40
N PHE A 135 -3.05 8.95 -0.23
CA PHE A 135 -3.82 8.05 -1.07
C PHE A 135 -4.14 8.72 -2.40
N LEU A 136 -3.72 8.08 -3.49
CA LEU A 136 -4.13 8.47 -4.84
C LEU A 136 -5.40 7.69 -5.20
N VAL A 137 -6.53 8.37 -5.21
CA VAL A 137 -7.83 7.77 -5.52
C VAL A 137 -8.20 8.08 -6.97
N CYS A 138 -8.39 7.03 -7.76
CA CYS A 138 -8.97 7.11 -9.09
C CYS A 138 -10.39 6.55 -9.05
N THR A 139 -11.37 7.35 -9.47
CA THR A 139 -12.75 6.89 -9.66
C THR A 139 -13.02 6.69 -11.16
N PRO A 140 -14.09 5.98 -11.54
CA PRO A 140 -14.47 5.88 -12.95
C PRO A 140 -14.63 7.24 -13.64
N GLU A 141 -15.09 8.25 -12.91
CA GLU A 141 -15.33 9.62 -13.43
C GLU A 141 -14.03 10.42 -13.58
N THR A 142 -13.01 10.15 -12.76
CA THR A 142 -11.70 10.83 -12.85
C THR A 142 -10.69 10.07 -13.71
N TYR A 143 -11.00 8.83 -14.09
CA TYR A 143 -10.14 8.03 -14.94
C TYR A 143 -10.07 8.61 -16.36
N THR A 144 -8.87 9.04 -16.74
CA THR A 144 -8.59 9.51 -18.11
C THR A 144 -7.57 8.55 -18.75
N PRO A 145 -8.00 7.63 -19.63
CA PRO A 145 -7.06 6.74 -20.31
C PRO A 145 -6.11 7.57 -21.17
N THR A 146 -4.81 7.34 -21.04
CA THR A 146 -3.84 7.94 -21.97
C THR A 146 -3.97 7.25 -23.33
N GLU A 147 -3.86 7.99 -24.43
CA GLU A 147 -3.83 7.44 -25.82
C GLU A 147 -2.58 6.58 -26.11
N ASN A 148 -1.83 6.19 -25.08
CA ASN A 148 -0.54 5.53 -25.21
C ASN A 148 -0.72 4.13 -25.80
N ARG A 149 0.13 3.78 -26.77
CA ARG A 149 0.08 2.54 -27.55
C ARG A 149 0.61 1.31 -26.81
N LEU A 150 0.97 1.44 -25.54
CA LEU A 150 1.51 0.35 -24.75
C LEU A 150 0.40 -0.64 -24.42
N VAL A 151 0.49 -1.83 -25.00
CA VAL A 151 -0.45 -2.91 -24.75
C VAL A 151 -0.06 -3.62 -23.47
N THR A 152 -0.93 -3.56 -22.45
CA THR A 152 -0.78 -4.37 -21.24
C THR A 152 -1.25 -5.79 -21.49
N GLN A 153 -0.53 -6.77 -20.96
CA GLN A 153 -0.83 -8.20 -21.06
C GLN A 153 -1.01 -8.81 -19.67
N SER A 154 -1.83 -9.85 -19.57
CA SER A 154 -1.89 -10.71 -18.39
C SER A 154 -0.86 -11.85 -18.55
N PRO A 155 -0.10 -12.20 -17.50
CA PRO A 155 0.71 -13.42 -17.54
C PRO A 155 -0.20 -14.64 -17.58
N VAL A 156 0.12 -15.60 -18.44
CA VAL A 156 -0.57 -16.88 -18.60
C VAL A 156 0.31 -18.02 -18.09
N GLY A 157 1.61 -17.97 -18.40
CA GLY A 157 2.59 -19.00 -18.06
C GLY A 157 3.55 -18.61 -16.93
N GLU A 158 4.23 -19.62 -16.38
CA GLU A 158 5.23 -19.45 -15.33
C GLU A 158 6.38 -18.53 -15.74
N GLU A 159 6.85 -18.63 -16.99
CA GLU A 159 7.88 -17.76 -17.53
C GLU A 159 7.49 -16.27 -17.49
N GLU A 160 6.23 -15.96 -17.77
CA GLU A 160 5.73 -14.58 -17.78
C GLU A 160 5.60 -14.03 -16.35
N PHE A 161 5.14 -14.86 -15.41
CA PHE A 161 5.16 -14.49 -13.99
C PHE A 161 6.59 -14.26 -13.49
N ALA A 162 7.54 -15.12 -13.86
CA ALA A 162 8.95 -14.98 -13.49
C ALA A 162 9.57 -13.71 -14.11
N ALA A 163 9.31 -13.46 -15.39
CA ALA A 163 9.82 -12.26 -16.08
C ALA A 163 9.30 -10.97 -15.45
N LEU A 164 8.04 -10.97 -15.02
CA LEU A 164 7.42 -9.85 -14.30
C LEU A 164 8.00 -9.69 -12.89
N ASP A 165 8.08 -10.76 -12.10
CA ASP A 165 8.68 -10.70 -10.75
C ASP A 165 10.10 -10.16 -10.79
N ALA A 166 10.92 -10.62 -11.74
CA ALA A 166 12.26 -10.11 -11.98
C ALA A 166 12.27 -8.62 -12.34
N ALA A 167 11.32 -8.15 -13.14
CA ALA A 167 11.20 -6.74 -13.53
C ALA A 167 10.86 -5.86 -12.32
N LEU A 168 9.89 -6.29 -11.50
CA LEU A 168 9.47 -5.56 -10.29
C LEU A 168 10.56 -5.59 -9.22
N SER A 169 11.21 -6.73 -9.03
CA SER A 169 12.38 -6.86 -8.17
C SER A 169 13.44 -5.82 -8.53
N ALA A 170 13.81 -5.71 -9.81
CA ALA A 170 14.76 -4.69 -10.27
C ALA A 170 14.27 -3.25 -10.04
N SER A 171 12.98 -2.97 -10.28
CA SER A 171 12.44 -1.61 -10.15
C SER A 171 12.45 -1.09 -8.71
N PHE A 172 12.36 -1.99 -7.74
CA PHE A 172 12.42 -1.67 -6.31
C PHE A 172 13.82 -1.89 -5.70
N GLY A 173 14.87 -1.97 -6.53
CA GLY A 173 16.26 -2.10 -6.09
C GLY A 173 16.65 -3.50 -5.59
N GLY A 174 15.82 -4.50 -5.83
CA GLY A 174 16.10 -5.91 -5.55
C GLY A 174 17.02 -6.57 -6.60
N PRO A 175 17.24 -7.90 -6.50
CA PRO A 175 18.20 -8.63 -7.34
C PRO A 175 17.95 -8.57 -8.85
N GLY A 176 16.72 -8.22 -9.28
CA GLY A 176 16.35 -8.23 -10.69
C GLY A 176 16.21 -9.62 -11.30
N THR A 177 16.22 -10.65 -10.47
CA THR A 177 15.90 -12.05 -10.79
C THR A 177 14.58 -12.43 -10.14
N ALA A 178 13.87 -13.38 -10.76
CA ALA A 178 12.64 -13.91 -10.20
C ALA A 178 12.92 -14.72 -8.93
N SER A 179 11.96 -14.70 -8.01
CA SER A 179 11.90 -15.55 -6.82
C SER A 179 10.70 -16.49 -6.92
N PRO A 180 10.80 -17.75 -6.46
CA PRO A 180 9.65 -18.64 -6.38
C PRO A 180 8.48 -18.03 -5.59
N GLU A 181 8.79 -17.31 -4.50
CA GLU A 181 7.82 -16.68 -3.61
C GLU A 181 7.10 -15.52 -4.30
N GLY A 182 7.84 -14.69 -5.04
CA GLY A 182 7.28 -13.57 -5.79
C GLY A 182 6.41 -14.01 -6.97
N VAL A 183 6.85 -15.03 -7.71
CA VAL A 183 6.06 -15.69 -8.76
C VAL A 183 4.77 -16.27 -8.19
N ALA A 184 4.86 -17.02 -7.09
CA ALA A 184 3.70 -17.62 -6.44
C ALA A 184 2.74 -16.54 -5.90
N ARG A 185 3.25 -15.41 -5.41
CA ARG A 185 2.44 -14.28 -4.95
C ARG A 185 1.66 -13.64 -6.10
N LEU A 186 2.32 -13.33 -7.23
CA LEU A 186 1.64 -12.77 -8.41
C LEU A 186 0.55 -13.72 -8.93
N ARG A 187 0.82 -15.04 -8.93
CA ARG A 187 -0.16 -16.05 -9.32
C ARG A 187 -1.37 -16.06 -8.39
N ARG A 188 -1.15 -16.09 -7.07
CA ARG A 188 -2.22 -16.03 -6.06
C ARG A 188 -3.06 -14.76 -6.20
N THR A 189 -2.46 -13.62 -6.56
CA THR A 189 -3.23 -12.39 -6.84
C THR A 189 -4.24 -12.62 -7.96
N CYS A 190 -3.84 -13.23 -9.08
CA CYS A 190 -4.76 -13.55 -10.18
C CYS A 190 -5.82 -14.59 -9.76
N GLU A 191 -5.41 -15.68 -9.11
CA GLU A 191 -6.31 -16.75 -8.65
C GLU A 191 -7.34 -16.24 -7.64
N GLY A 192 -6.96 -15.28 -6.80
CA GLY A 192 -7.82 -14.63 -5.81
C GLY A 192 -8.78 -13.58 -6.38
N GLY A 193 -8.84 -13.42 -7.72
CA GLY A 193 -9.72 -12.46 -8.39
C GLY A 193 -9.14 -11.05 -8.53
N GLY A 194 -7.85 -10.86 -8.19
CA GLY A 194 -7.09 -9.65 -8.52
C GLY A 194 -6.58 -9.69 -9.96
N ALA A 195 -5.81 -8.68 -10.33
CA ALA A 195 -5.24 -8.58 -11.67
C ALA A 195 -3.74 -8.33 -11.59
N VAL A 196 -2.98 -9.03 -12.42
CA VAL A 196 -1.57 -8.71 -12.67
C VAL A 196 -1.45 -8.34 -14.14
N ARG A 197 -0.74 -7.26 -14.43
CA ARG A 197 -0.52 -6.77 -15.80
C ARG A 197 0.93 -6.39 -15.99
N TYR A 198 1.45 -6.66 -17.18
CA TYR A 198 2.80 -6.27 -17.57
C TYR A 198 2.81 -5.70 -18.99
N VAL A 199 3.91 -5.04 -19.33
CA VAL A 199 4.17 -4.50 -20.67
C VAL A 199 5.47 -5.12 -21.19
N ARG A 200 5.48 -5.48 -22.48
CA ARG A 200 6.69 -5.96 -23.15
C ARG A 200 7.50 -4.80 -23.72
N ALA A 201 8.82 -4.93 -23.64
CA ALA A 201 9.76 -4.08 -24.37
C ALA A 201 9.82 -4.52 -25.85
N ALA A 202 10.47 -3.69 -26.68
CA ALA A 202 10.62 -3.97 -28.11
C ALA A 202 11.40 -5.27 -28.41
N ASP A 203 12.28 -5.70 -27.49
CA ASP A 203 13.03 -6.95 -27.56
C ASP A 203 12.23 -8.18 -27.06
N GLY A 204 10.96 -7.99 -26.68
CA GLY A 204 10.09 -9.03 -26.16
C GLY A 204 10.21 -9.30 -24.66
N SER A 205 11.21 -8.71 -23.98
CA SER A 205 11.39 -8.83 -22.53
C SER A 205 10.31 -8.08 -21.74
N CYS A 206 10.16 -8.38 -20.45
CA CYS A 206 9.23 -7.65 -19.59
C CYS A 206 9.81 -6.27 -19.22
N ALA A 207 9.19 -5.19 -19.71
CA ALA A 207 9.57 -3.81 -19.43
C ALA A 207 9.14 -3.36 -18.02
N GLY A 208 8.06 -3.93 -17.50
CA GLY A 208 7.47 -3.54 -16.21
C GLY A 208 6.05 -4.02 -16.07
N GLY A 209 5.42 -3.72 -14.93
CA GLY A 209 4.05 -4.09 -14.66
C GLY A 209 3.54 -3.59 -13.32
N ALA A 210 2.39 -4.13 -12.92
CA ALA A 210 1.74 -3.83 -11.66
C ALA A 210 0.78 -4.96 -11.27
N SER A 211 0.36 -4.93 -10.01
CA SER A 211 -0.72 -5.77 -9.49
C SER A 211 -1.87 -4.92 -8.97
N CYS A 212 -3.07 -5.47 -9.05
CA CYS A 212 -4.27 -4.91 -8.48
C CYS A 212 -4.93 -5.97 -7.60
N THR A 213 -5.35 -5.61 -6.41
CA THR A 213 -6.07 -6.54 -5.52
C THR A 213 -7.43 -6.91 -6.11
N ALA A 214 -7.98 -8.04 -5.66
CA ALA A 214 -9.36 -8.37 -5.96
C ALA A 214 -10.27 -7.28 -5.36
N PRO A 215 -11.27 -6.77 -6.10
CA PRO A 215 -12.17 -5.76 -5.58
C PRO A 215 -12.81 -6.18 -4.25
N ALA A 216 -12.87 -5.23 -3.32
CA ALA A 216 -13.57 -5.31 -2.05
C ALA A 216 -14.34 -4.01 -1.85
N LEU A 217 -15.65 -4.11 -1.59
CA LEU A 217 -16.53 -2.94 -1.43
C LEU A 217 -16.44 -1.96 -2.62
N GLY A 218 -16.37 -2.50 -3.84
CA GLY A 218 -16.24 -1.70 -5.07
C GLY A 218 -14.88 -1.01 -5.25
N THR A 219 -13.90 -1.29 -4.38
CA THR A 219 -12.56 -0.68 -4.38
C THR A 219 -11.49 -1.75 -4.59
N ALA A 220 -10.50 -1.46 -5.43
CA ALA A 220 -9.32 -2.28 -5.60
C ALA A 220 -8.07 -1.42 -5.42
N GLU A 221 -6.99 -2.01 -4.93
CA GLU A 221 -5.71 -1.33 -4.71
C GLU A 221 -4.75 -1.67 -5.84
N LEU A 222 -4.28 -0.66 -6.57
CA LEU A 222 -3.18 -0.78 -7.52
C LEU A 222 -1.86 -0.60 -6.77
N SER A 223 -0.99 -1.61 -6.83
CA SER A 223 0.28 -1.65 -6.11
C SER A 223 1.38 -2.29 -6.95
N GLY A 224 2.63 -2.17 -6.47
CA GLY A 224 3.79 -2.77 -7.14
C GLY A 224 4.01 -2.24 -8.55
N VAL A 225 3.64 -0.99 -8.83
CA VAL A 225 3.84 -0.38 -10.15
C VAL A 225 5.33 -0.11 -10.34
N GLY A 226 5.94 -0.83 -11.29
CA GLY A 226 7.38 -0.81 -11.50
C GLY A 226 7.76 -1.00 -12.96
N THR A 227 8.83 -0.35 -13.38
CA THR A 227 9.47 -0.54 -14.69
C THR A 227 10.94 -0.84 -14.50
N ARG A 228 11.52 -1.64 -15.39
CA ARG A 228 12.97 -1.90 -15.37
C ARG A 228 13.72 -0.57 -15.54
N PRO A 229 14.90 -0.42 -14.90
CA PRO A 229 15.72 0.78 -15.03
C PRO A 229 15.98 1.23 -16.47
N THR A 230 16.20 0.28 -17.38
CA THR A 230 16.43 0.53 -18.82
C THR A 230 15.19 1.00 -19.58
N ALA A 231 13.99 0.88 -18.99
CA ALA A 231 12.71 1.26 -19.58
C ALA A 231 12.13 2.58 -19.04
N HIS A 232 12.70 3.16 -17.97
CA HIS A 232 12.19 4.40 -17.36
C HIS A 232 12.11 5.59 -18.34
N ALA A 233 12.97 5.62 -19.36
CA ALA A 233 13.04 6.72 -20.34
C ALA A 233 11.97 6.66 -21.45
N ALA A 234 11.20 5.57 -21.58
CA ALA A 234 10.23 5.40 -22.67
C ALA A 234 8.81 5.92 -22.34
N GLY A 235 8.58 6.36 -21.10
CA GLY A 235 7.34 7.03 -20.68
C GLY A 235 7.38 8.56 -20.80
N ALA A 236 8.55 9.14 -21.08
CA ALA A 236 8.69 10.54 -21.42
C ALA A 236 8.56 10.69 -22.95
N SER A 237 7.77 11.68 -23.39
CA SER A 237 7.47 11.97 -24.81
C SER A 237 8.65 11.74 -25.78
N PRO A 238 8.40 11.32 -27.03
CA PRO A 238 9.45 11.32 -28.05
C PRO A 238 9.96 12.75 -28.27
N PRO A 239 11.26 12.95 -28.59
CA PRO A 239 11.79 14.28 -28.88
C PRO A 239 11.07 14.88 -30.10
N PRO A 240 10.81 16.20 -30.11
CA PRO A 240 10.23 16.84 -31.28
C PRO A 240 11.17 16.71 -32.47
N SER A 241 10.59 16.33 -33.62
CA SER A 241 11.22 16.28 -34.93
C SER A 241 11.67 17.64 -35.43
#